data_AF-A0A3B0YN76-F1
#
_entry.id   AF-A0A3B0YN76-F1
#
_cell.length_a   1.000
_cell.length_b   1.000
_cell.length_c   1.000
_cell.angle_alpha   90.00
_cell.angle_beta   90.00
_cell.angle_gamma   90.00
#
_symmetry.space_group_name_H-M   'P 1'
#
loop_
_entity.id
_entity.type
_entity.pdbx_description
1 polymer ?
#
loop_
_entity_poly.entity_id
_entity_poly.type
_entity_poly.pdbx_seq_one_letter_code
_entity_poly.pdbx_strand_id
1 'polypeptide(L)'
;MSNIWVCKFDGTIQCDKNAKEIPLQEMRENLEKIIGKDNVLCMEKRSQIMIQVCGMPTGQMNAYEITEEGSSILNRGFTGRQGFNPCLSSKSDEAEEKANIGQIISACASENPVTIKELTGHLLRVYTTGDILTMDWQPDRANIEVGEDRKIIDVWFG
;
A
#
# COMPACT_ATOMS: atom_id res chain seq x y z
N MET A 1 -1.92 -27.55 4.80
CA MET A 1 -2.74 -26.38 5.16
C MET A 1 -1.82 -25.19 5.08
N SER A 2 -2.17 -24.16 4.32
CA SER A 2 -1.34 -22.98 4.14
C SER A 2 -1.66 -22.00 5.26
N ASN A 3 -0.69 -21.67 6.10
CA ASN A 3 -0.89 -20.72 7.20
C ASN A 3 -1.09 -19.32 6.60
N ILE A 4 -2.26 -18.71 6.82
CA ILE A 4 -2.56 -17.37 6.30
C ILE A 4 -2.16 -16.35 7.35
N TRP A 5 -1.19 -15.52 7.00
CA TRP A 5 -0.71 -14.45 7.86
C TRP A 5 -1.11 -13.09 7.31
N VAL A 6 -1.61 -12.22 8.19
CA VAL A 6 -1.93 -10.82 7.89
C VAL A 6 -1.17 -9.88 8.81
N CYS A 7 -0.62 -8.79 8.26
CA CYS A 7 0.11 -7.78 9.01
C CYS A 7 -0.50 -6.39 8.83
N LYS A 8 -0.25 -5.55 9.83
CA LYS A 8 -0.49 -4.11 9.78
C LYS A 8 0.62 -3.40 10.55
N PHE A 9 1.10 -2.28 10.02
CA PHE A 9 2.09 -1.45 10.73
C PHE A 9 1.54 -1.03 12.09
N ASP A 10 2.40 -1.07 13.11
CA ASP A 10 2.02 -0.77 14.48
C ASP A 10 1.82 0.73 14.75
N GLY A 11 1.84 1.58 13.73
CA GLY A 11 1.60 3.02 13.87
C GLY A 11 2.82 3.83 14.30
N THR A 12 3.97 3.20 14.55
CA THR A 12 5.22 3.93 14.75
C THR A 12 5.69 4.58 13.44
N ILE A 13 6.12 5.85 13.52
CA ILE A 13 6.54 6.67 12.38
C ILE A 13 7.98 7.13 12.60
N GLN A 14 8.77 7.13 11.53
CA GLN A 14 10.15 7.59 11.52
C GLN A 14 10.23 9.09 11.82
N CYS A 15 11.17 9.47 12.67
CA CYS A 15 11.41 10.84 13.16
C CYS A 15 10.27 11.48 13.96
N ASP A 16 9.14 10.80 14.18
CA ASP A 16 8.05 11.30 15.01
C ASP A 16 8.08 10.66 16.39
N LYS A 17 8.40 11.45 17.41
CA LYS A 17 8.42 11.01 18.82
C LYS A 17 7.01 10.92 19.43
N ASN A 18 6.01 11.51 18.78
CA ASN A 18 4.64 11.52 19.24
C ASN A 18 3.81 10.37 18.66
N ALA A 19 4.27 9.76 17.56
CA ALA A 19 3.66 8.57 17.00
C ALA A 19 3.77 7.41 17.99
N LYS A 20 2.62 6.91 18.44
CA LYS A 20 2.55 5.83 19.42
C LYS A 20 2.40 4.49 18.71
N GLU A 21 3.17 3.53 19.19
CA GLU A 21 2.95 2.14 18.87
C GLU A 21 1.56 1.71 19.36
N ILE A 22 0.81 1.08 18.46
CA ILE A 22 -0.39 0.32 18.75
C ILE A 22 0.06 -1.08 19.19
N PRO A 23 -0.13 -1.44 20.47
CA PRO A 23 0.29 -2.73 20.98
C PRO A 23 -0.36 -3.90 20.24
N LEU A 24 0.35 -5.01 20.20
CA LEU A 24 -0.05 -6.21 19.50
C LEU A 24 -1.40 -6.77 20.00
N GLN A 25 -1.69 -6.65 21.29
CA GLN A 25 -2.97 -7.07 21.86
C GLN A 25 -4.11 -6.13 21.48
N GLU A 26 -3.88 -4.81 21.50
CA GLU A 26 -4.90 -3.81 21.15
C GLU A 26 -5.32 -3.96 19.67
N MET A 27 -4.35 -4.15 18.78
CA MET A 27 -4.63 -4.37 17.37
C MET A 27 -5.30 -5.72 17.09
N ARG A 28 -5.00 -6.75 17.91
CA ARG A 28 -5.68 -8.05 17.86
C ARG A 28 -7.16 -7.88 18.14
N GLU A 29 -7.53 -7.17 19.20
CA GLU A 29 -8.94 -6.94 19.55
C GLU A 29 -9.70 -6.24 18.44
N ASN A 30 -9.05 -5.31 17.72
CA ASN A 30 -9.64 -4.67 16.56
C ASN A 30 -9.81 -5.63 15.37
N LEU A 31 -8.87 -6.54 15.14
CA LEU A 31 -9.02 -7.59 14.13
C LEU A 31 -10.15 -8.57 14.49
N GLU A 32 -10.23 -8.98 15.75
CA GLU A 32 -11.28 -9.88 16.26
C GLU A 32 -12.68 -9.27 16.13
N LYS A 33 -12.84 -7.95 16.22
CA LYS A 33 -14.11 -7.26 15.94
C LYS A 33 -14.54 -7.34 14.47
N ILE A 34 -13.59 -7.54 13.55
CA ILE A 34 -13.85 -7.60 12.11
C ILE A 34 -14.13 -9.04 11.69
N ILE A 35 -13.24 -9.97 12.05
CA ILE A 35 -13.29 -11.34 11.55
C ILE A 35 -13.81 -12.35 12.57
N GLY A 36 -14.02 -11.96 13.83
CA GLY A 36 -14.38 -12.86 14.92
C GLY A 36 -13.16 -13.45 15.64
N LYS A 37 -13.30 -13.66 16.95
CA LYS A 37 -12.22 -14.14 17.82
C LYS A 37 -11.67 -15.52 17.43
N ASP A 38 -12.56 -16.42 17.02
CA ASP A 38 -12.21 -17.80 16.65
C ASP A 38 -11.38 -17.88 15.35
N ASN A 39 -11.32 -16.78 14.60
CA ASN A 39 -10.58 -16.69 13.34
C ASN A 39 -9.16 -16.13 13.49
N VAL A 40 -8.71 -15.79 14.70
CA VAL A 40 -7.33 -15.36 14.99
C VAL A 40 -6.60 -16.42 15.81
N LEU A 41 -5.69 -17.14 15.17
CA LEU A 41 -5.01 -18.31 15.72
C LEU A 41 -3.74 -17.96 16.50
N CYS A 42 -2.89 -17.11 15.91
CA CYS A 42 -1.59 -16.73 16.47
C CYS A 42 -1.30 -15.25 16.25
N MET A 43 -0.36 -14.70 17.01
CA MET A 43 0.04 -13.30 16.93
C MET A 43 1.54 -13.14 17.20
N GLU A 44 2.23 -12.30 16.43
CA GLU A 44 3.65 -12.01 16.62
C GLU A 44 4.04 -10.64 16.07
N LYS A 45 5.15 -10.09 16.58
CA LYS A 45 5.75 -8.88 16.01
C LYS A 45 6.59 -9.27 14.79
N ARG A 46 6.45 -8.50 13.71
CA ARG A 46 7.31 -8.58 12.52
C ARG A 46 7.86 -7.21 12.19
N SER A 47 8.94 -7.18 11.44
CA SER A 47 9.50 -5.95 10.88
C SER A 47 9.73 -6.11 9.38
N GLN A 48 9.67 -4.99 8.67
CA GLN A 48 10.05 -4.88 7.26
C GLN A 48 11.09 -3.78 7.11
N ILE A 49 12.03 -3.97 6.19
CA ILE A 49 13.01 -2.95 5.85
C ILE A 49 12.29 -1.78 5.19
N MET A 50 12.46 -0.59 5.75
CA MET A 50 11.90 0.65 5.24
C MET A 50 13.01 1.61 4.83
N ILE A 51 12.78 2.36 3.76
CA ILE A 51 13.62 3.50 3.38
C ILE A 51 13.58 4.52 4.53
N GLN A 52 14.73 5.10 4.86
CA GLN A 52 14.87 6.03 5.97
C GLN A 52 14.42 7.45 5.59
N VAL A 53 13.14 7.73 5.76
CA VAL A 53 12.49 9.02 5.46
C VAL A 53 11.54 9.38 6.60
N CYS A 54 11.75 10.58 7.18
CA CYS A 54 10.88 11.10 8.22
C CYS A 54 9.42 11.16 7.75
N GLY A 55 8.49 10.72 8.59
CA GLY A 55 7.05 10.65 8.25
C GLY A 55 6.59 9.31 7.64
N MET A 56 7.50 8.40 7.28
CA MET A 56 7.15 7.03 6.87
C MET A 56 7.02 6.09 8.08
N PRO A 57 6.31 4.95 7.98
CA PRO A 57 6.33 3.92 9.01
C PRO A 57 7.76 3.44 9.31
N THR A 58 8.04 3.08 10.57
CA THR A 58 9.36 2.53 10.96
C THR A 58 9.63 1.14 10.36
N GLY A 59 8.58 0.46 9.91
CA GLY A 59 8.66 -0.93 9.45
C GLY A 59 8.18 -1.94 10.48
N GLN A 60 7.92 -1.53 11.73
CA GLN A 60 7.38 -2.43 12.77
C GLN A 60 5.91 -2.76 12.51
N MET A 61 5.56 -4.03 12.61
CA MET A 61 4.24 -4.56 12.29
C MET A 61 3.76 -5.53 13.36
N ASN A 62 2.45 -5.54 13.57
CA ASN A 62 1.76 -6.64 14.24
C ASN A 62 1.25 -7.62 13.18
N ALA A 63 1.60 -8.89 13.33
CA ALA A 63 1.21 -9.96 12.43
C ALA A 63 0.31 -10.97 13.16
N TYR A 64 -0.68 -11.50 12.44
CA TYR A 64 -1.67 -12.43 12.95
C TYR A 64 -1.86 -13.58 11.99
N GLU A 65 -1.86 -14.79 12.53
CA GLU A 65 -2.27 -15.97 11.80
C GLU A 65 -3.79 -16.09 11.88
N ILE A 66 -4.44 -16.26 10.74
CA ILE A 66 -5.90 -16.33 10.65
C ILE A 66 -6.36 -17.55 9.87
N THR A 67 -7.61 -17.94 10.08
CA THR A 67 -8.26 -19.02 9.33
C THR A 67 -8.59 -18.59 7.90
N GLU A 68 -8.89 -19.55 7.03
CA GLU A 68 -9.41 -19.27 5.68
C GLU A 68 -10.72 -18.46 5.72
N GLU A 69 -11.60 -18.78 6.67
CA GLU A 69 -12.84 -18.04 6.90
C GLU A 69 -12.57 -16.58 7.32
N GLY A 70 -11.66 -16.38 8.28
CA GLY A 70 -11.22 -15.05 8.69
C GLY A 70 -10.64 -14.24 7.53
N SER A 71 -9.84 -14.87 6.67
CA SER A 71 -9.29 -14.25 5.47
C SER A 71 -10.37 -13.90 4.45
N SER A 72 -11.37 -14.77 4.25
CA SER A 72 -12.52 -14.50 3.39
C SER A 72 -13.30 -13.27 3.88
N ILE A 73 -13.60 -13.19 5.18
CA ILE A 73 -14.29 -12.05 5.80
C ILE A 73 -13.47 -10.77 5.65
N LEU A 74 -12.17 -10.81 5.93
CA LEU A 74 -11.29 -9.63 5.85
C LEU A 74 -11.16 -9.08 4.41
N ASN A 75 -11.17 -9.96 3.41
CA ASN A 75 -10.96 -9.59 2.01
C ASN A 75 -12.25 -9.29 1.24
N ARG A 76 -13.38 -9.93 1.62
CA ARG A 76 -14.66 -9.85 0.89
C ARG A 76 -15.77 -9.19 1.70
N GLY A 77 -15.54 -8.90 2.97
CA GLY A 77 -16.50 -8.25 3.86
C GLY A 77 -16.70 -6.77 3.53
N PHE A 78 -17.83 -6.22 4.00
CA PHE A 78 -18.24 -4.85 3.74
C PHE A 78 -17.30 -3.78 4.32
N THR A 79 -16.57 -4.12 5.40
CA THR A 79 -15.61 -3.22 6.05
C THR A 79 -14.30 -3.09 5.27
N GLY A 80 -14.04 -3.95 4.29
CA GLY A 80 -12.73 -4.04 3.63
C GLY A 80 -11.60 -4.43 4.60
N ARG A 81 -10.36 -4.33 4.12
CA ARG A 81 -9.15 -4.86 4.81
C ARG A 81 -8.72 -4.11 6.06
N GLN A 82 -9.24 -2.90 6.31
CA GLN A 82 -8.90 -2.09 7.50
C GLN A 82 -7.39 -1.90 7.74
N GLY A 83 -6.61 -1.87 6.66
CA GLY A 83 -5.15 -1.72 6.69
C GLY A 83 -4.36 -3.01 6.96
N PHE A 84 -5.03 -4.16 7.08
CA PHE A 84 -4.37 -5.46 7.13
C PHE A 84 -4.05 -5.97 5.71
N ASN A 85 -2.81 -6.39 5.49
CA ASN A 85 -2.36 -6.96 4.23
C ASN A 85 -1.76 -8.34 4.46
N PRO A 86 -1.69 -9.21 3.43
CA PRO A 86 -0.94 -10.46 3.55
C PRO A 86 0.49 -10.18 4.02
N CYS A 87 0.94 -10.89 5.06
CA CYS A 87 2.33 -10.84 5.45
C CYS A 87 3.18 -11.45 4.33
N LEU A 88 4.07 -10.66 3.73
CA LEU A 88 5.17 -11.23 2.96
C LEU A 88 5.96 -12.12 3.93
N SER A 89 6.06 -13.41 3.63
CA SER A 89 6.87 -14.31 4.46
C SER A 89 8.33 -13.95 4.27
N SER A 90 9.11 -14.04 5.34
CA SER A 90 10.58 -13.97 5.30
C SER A 90 11.21 -15.19 4.60
N LYS A 91 10.50 -15.87 3.68
CA LYS A 91 11.15 -16.65 2.63
C LYS A 91 11.71 -15.68 1.59
N SER A 92 12.56 -14.77 2.05
CA SER A 92 13.35 -13.84 1.25
C SER A 92 14.67 -14.46 0.81
N ASP A 93 14.93 -15.74 1.10
CA ASP A 93 16.15 -16.43 0.65
C ASP A 93 16.08 -16.91 -0.82
N GLU A 94 14.93 -16.75 -1.51
CA GLU A 94 14.80 -17.05 -2.95
C GLU A 94 14.39 -15.83 -3.81
N ALA A 95 14.20 -14.65 -3.19
CA ALA A 95 13.84 -13.43 -3.92
C ALA A 95 15.00 -12.42 -4.05
N GLU A 96 16.18 -12.72 -3.50
CA GLU A 96 17.38 -11.89 -3.71
C GLU A 96 18.02 -12.10 -5.10
N GLU A 97 17.68 -13.17 -5.84
CA GLU A 97 18.33 -13.46 -7.14
C GLU A 97 17.48 -13.18 -8.39
N LYS A 98 16.27 -12.62 -8.29
CA LYS A 98 15.49 -12.22 -9.49
C LYS A 98 14.64 -10.95 -9.38
N ALA A 99 14.78 -10.15 -8.33
CA ALA A 99 14.31 -8.77 -8.39
C ALA A 99 15.31 -7.96 -9.22
N ASN A 100 15.20 -8.07 -10.54
CA ASN A 100 15.90 -7.19 -11.46
C ASN A 100 15.38 -5.77 -11.16
N ILE A 101 16.13 -5.00 -10.37
CA ILE A 101 15.73 -3.68 -9.87
C ILE A 101 15.28 -2.78 -11.03
N GLY A 102 15.79 -3.00 -12.25
CA GLY A 102 15.32 -2.35 -13.47
C GLY A 102 13.84 -2.62 -13.82
N GLN A 103 13.30 -3.81 -13.56
CA GLN A 103 11.89 -4.14 -13.80
C GLN A 103 10.94 -3.52 -12.77
N ILE A 104 11.36 -3.42 -11.50
CA ILE A 104 10.54 -2.78 -10.45
C ILE A 104 10.48 -1.27 -10.67
N ILE A 105 11.59 -0.64 -11.08
CA ILE A 105 11.60 0.77 -11.48
C ILE A 105 10.67 0.99 -12.69
N SER A 106 10.65 0.07 -13.65
CA SER A 106 9.73 0.12 -14.79
C SER A 106 8.26 -0.09 -14.41
N ALA A 107 7.96 -0.82 -13.33
CA ALA A 107 6.59 -1.07 -12.87
C ALA A 107 6.04 0.04 -11.94
N CYS A 108 6.93 0.78 -11.27
CA CYS A 108 6.58 1.95 -10.45
C CYS A 108 6.57 3.26 -11.25
N ALA A 109 7.19 3.29 -12.43
CA ALA A 109 6.85 4.27 -13.44
C ALA A 109 5.50 3.84 -14.02
N SER A 110 4.43 4.54 -13.68
CA SER A 110 3.18 4.41 -14.44
C SER A 110 3.53 4.60 -15.90
N GLU A 111 3.36 3.56 -16.72
CA GLU A 111 3.51 3.72 -18.17
C GLU A 111 2.50 4.80 -18.60
N ASN A 112 2.97 5.81 -19.32
CA ASN A 112 2.09 6.85 -19.83
C ASN A 112 1.03 6.19 -20.72
N PRO A 113 -0.23 6.67 -20.67
CA PRO A 113 -1.29 6.13 -21.49
C PRO A 113 -0.90 6.21 -22.96
N VAL A 114 -0.94 5.06 -23.64
CA VAL A 114 -0.59 4.93 -25.07
C VAL A 114 -1.84 5.11 -25.93
N THR A 115 -3.02 4.86 -25.36
CA THR A 115 -4.30 5.02 -26.06
C THR A 115 -5.30 5.88 -25.28
N ILE A 116 -6.18 6.59 -25.99
CA ILE A 116 -7.25 7.40 -25.37
C ILE A 116 -8.19 6.53 -24.52
N LYS A 117 -8.37 5.26 -24.89
CA LYS A 117 -9.25 4.34 -24.16
C LYS A 117 -8.76 4.09 -22.72
N GLU A 118 -7.44 4.10 -22.51
CA GLU A 118 -6.82 3.94 -21.19
C GLU A 118 -7.10 5.13 -20.26
N LEU A 119 -7.51 6.29 -20.78
CA LEU A 119 -7.92 7.43 -19.97
C LEU A 119 -9.34 7.29 -19.40
N THR A 120 -10.14 6.36 -19.92
CA THR A 120 -11.56 6.26 -19.58
C THR A 120 -11.75 5.65 -18.19
N GLY A 121 -12.51 6.33 -17.33
CA GLY A 121 -12.79 5.87 -15.96
C GLY A 121 -11.81 6.40 -14.91
N HIS A 122 -10.77 7.13 -15.34
CA HIS A 122 -9.82 7.80 -14.44
C HIS A 122 -10.27 9.23 -14.10
N LEU A 123 -9.90 9.70 -12.92
CA LEU A 123 -10.09 11.10 -12.53
C LEU A 123 -9.15 11.98 -13.36
N LEU A 124 -9.66 13.04 -13.98
CA LEU A 124 -8.84 13.92 -14.83
C LEU A 124 -8.37 15.17 -14.07
N ARG A 125 -7.06 15.43 -14.12
CA ARG A 125 -6.46 16.72 -13.73
C ARG A 125 -5.84 17.37 -14.95
N VAL A 126 -6.23 18.62 -15.22
CA VAL A 126 -5.67 19.43 -16.31
C VAL A 126 -5.00 20.64 -15.71
N TYR A 127 -3.77 20.93 -16.12
CA TYR A 127 -2.99 22.06 -15.63
C TYR A 127 -2.09 22.65 -16.72
N THR A 128 -1.67 23.89 -16.55
CA THR A 128 -0.76 24.57 -17.48
C THR A 128 0.68 24.33 -17.05
N THR A 129 1.61 24.22 -18.01
CA THR A 129 3.05 24.17 -17.72
C THR A 129 3.46 25.28 -16.77
N GLY A 130 4.09 24.90 -15.64
CA GLY A 130 4.54 25.84 -14.61
C GLY A 130 3.56 26.06 -13.45
N ASP A 131 2.34 25.51 -13.52
CA ASP A 131 1.42 25.52 -12.39
C ASP A 131 2.00 24.74 -11.19
N ILE A 132 1.74 25.24 -9.98
CA ILE A 132 2.16 24.56 -8.75
C ILE A 132 1.24 23.36 -8.52
N LEU A 133 1.83 22.16 -8.52
CA LEU A 133 1.11 20.92 -8.27
C LEU A 133 1.52 20.29 -6.95
N THR A 134 0.55 19.65 -6.31
CA THR A 134 0.81 18.70 -5.23
C THR A 134 1.40 17.42 -5.83
N MET A 135 2.44 16.89 -5.19
CA MET A 135 3.15 15.66 -5.57
C MET A 135 2.51 14.40 -4.98
N ASP A 136 1.21 14.46 -4.70
CA ASP A 136 0.45 13.33 -4.21
C ASP A 136 0.27 12.31 -5.33
N TRP A 137 0.77 11.10 -5.15
CA TRP A 137 0.55 10.03 -6.12
C TRP A 137 -0.85 9.44 -5.94
N GLN A 138 -1.66 9.50 -6.99
CA GLN A 138 -3.01 8.94 -7.10
C GLN A 138 -3.09 8.03 -8.33
N PRO A 139 -3.09 6.69 -8.15
CA PRO A 139 -3.02 5.74 -9.27
C PRO A 139 -4.23 5.82 -10.22
N ASP A 140 -5.38 6.26 -9.70
CA ASP A 140 -6.62 6.35 -10.47
C ASP A 140 -6.76 7.69 -11.23
N ARG A 141 -5.75 8.56 -11.19
CA ARG A 141 -5.78 9.89 -11.81
C ARG A 141 -4.95 9.93 -13.10
N ALA A 142 -5.52 10.53 -14.13
CA ALA A 142 -4.84 10.90 -15.36
C ALA A 142 -4.59 12.40 -15.37
N ASN A 143 -3.33 12.78 -15.58
CA ASN A 143 -2.87 14.15 -15.67
C ASN A 143 -2.70 14.55 -17.12
N ILE A 144 -3.17 15.74 -17.48
CA ILE A 144 -2.97 16.35 -18.79
C ILE A 144 -2.29 17.70 -18.58
N GLU A 145 -1.04 17.80 -19.02
CA GLU A 145 -0.33 19.07 -19.08
C GLU A 145 -0.63 19.77 -20.39
N VAL A 146 -0.98 21.05 -20.32
CA VAL A 146 -1.20 21.88 -21.51
C VAL A 146 -0.22 23.06 -21.53
N GLY A 147 0.21 23.43 -22.73
CA GLY A 147 0.97 24.65 -22.96
C GLY A 147 0.10 25.91 -22.88
N GLU A 148 0.74 27.08 -22.91
CA GLU A 148 0.04 28.37 -22.98
C GLU A 148 -0.89 28.48 -24.22
N ASP A 149 -0.56 27.76 -25.30
CA ASP A 149 -1.36 27.67 -26.52
C ASP A 149 -2.49 26.61 -26.45
N ARG A 150 -2.70 26.02 -25.27
CA ARG A 150 -3.66 24.95 -24.96
C ARG A 150 -3.46 23.64 -25.72
N LYS A 151 -2.28 23.42 -26.31
CA LYS A 151 -1.94 22.09 -26.81
C LYS A 151 -1.51 21.19 -25.67
N ILE A 152 -1.89 19.91 -25.78
CA ILE A 152 -1.41 18.88 -24.85
C ILE A 152 0.09 18.73 -25.04
N ILE A 153 0.84 18.89 -23.95
CA ILE A 153 2.29 18.69 -23.89
C ILE A 153 2.60 17.28 -23.40
N ASP A 154 1.91 16.83 -22.35
CA ASP A 154 2.13 15.51 -21.77
C ASP A 154 0.85 14.92 -21.14
N VAL A 155 0.80 13.59 -21.07
CA VAL A 155 -0.27 12.83 -20.41
C VAL A 155 0.32 11.67 -19.63
N TRP A 156 -0.02 11.56 -18.35
CA TRP A 156 0.57 10.57 -17.44
C TRP A 156 -0.36 10.18 -16.30
N PHE A 157 -0.21 8.97 -15.76
CA PHE A 157 -0.96 8.52 -14.59
C PHE A 157 -0.24 8.87 -13.28
N GLY A 158 -0.99 9.34 -12.29
CA GLY A 158 -0.48 9.62 -10.95
C GLY A 158 -1.13 10.79 -10.24
#